data_AF-C6S9X1-F1
#
_entry.id   AF-C6S9X1-F1
#
_cell.length_a   1.000
_cell.length_b   1.000
_cell.length_c   1.000
_cell.angle_alpha   90.00
_cell.angle_beta   90.00
_cell.angle_gamma   90.00
#
_symmetry.space_group_name_H-M   'P 1'
#
loop_
_entity.id
_entity.type
_entity.pdbx_description
1 polymer ?
#
loop_
_entity_poly.entity_id
_entity_poly.type
_entity_poly.pdbx_seq_one_letter_code
_entity_poly.pdbx_strand_id
1 'polypeptide(L)'
;MAEGQKSAVTEYYLNHGIWPGDNSSAGVATSSKIKGKYVKEVTVANGVVTATMLSSGVNKEIQGKKLSLWAKRQDGSVKWFCGQPVTRDANASADAVKADTDKKIDTKHLPSTCRDASSAVCIETPPTAFYKNT
;
A
#
# COMPACT_ATOMS: atom_id res chain seq x y z
N MET A 1 -4.28 4.73 12.10
CA MET A 1 -2.95 5.31 11.76
C MET A 1 -2.64 5.28 10.26
N ALA A 2 -3.01 4.22 9.52
CA ALA A 2 -2.78 4.15 8.06
C ALA A 2 -3.87 4.85 7.21
N GLU A 3 -5.10 5.02 7.73
CA GLU A 3 -6.21 5.63 6.98
C GLU A 3 -5.98 7.12 6.67
N GLY A 4 -5.35 7.87 7.57
CA GLY A 4 -5.00 9.27 7.33
C GLY A 4 -4.06 9.46 6.12
N GLN A 5 -3.20 8.47 5.86
CA GLN A 5 -2.32 8.49 4.69
C GLN A 5 -3.10 8.17 3.41
N LYS A 6 -4.04 7.23 3.49
CA LYS A 6 -4.91 6.90 2.34
C LYS A 6 -5.74 8.11 1.90
N SER A 7 -6.33 8.82 2.86
CA SER A 7 -7.14 10.01 2.56
C SER A 7 -6.31 11.06 1.84
N ALA A 8 -5.14 11.41 2.39
CA ALA A 8 -4.27 12.43 1.84
C ALA A 8 -3.73 12.08 0.44
N VAL A 9 -3.32 10.81 0.23
CA VAL A 9 -2.89 10.33 -1.09
C VAL A 9 -4.03 10.34 -2.10
N THR A 10 -5.25 9.96 -1.68
CA THR A 10 -6.43 9.97 -2.56
C THR A 10 -6.82 11.39 -2.95
N GLU A 11 -6.89 12.31 -1.98
CA GLU A 11 -7.23 13.70 -2.21
C GLU A 11 -6.22 14.39 -3.14
N TYR A 12 -4.92 14.14 -2.94
CA TYR A 12 -3.90 14.64 -3.86
C TYR A 12 -4.13 14.14 -5.29
N TYR A 13 -4.39 12.83 -5.45
CA TYR A 13 -4.66 12.26 -6.76
C TYR A 13 -5.90 12.87 -7.43
N LEU A 14 -6.99 13.04 -6.68
CA LEU A 14 -8.23 13.62 -7.20
C LEU A 14 -8.07 15.10 -7.61
N ASN A 15 -7.22 15.86 -6.91
CA ASN A 15 -6.96 17.27 -7.20
C ASN A 15 -5.93 17.49 -8.32
N HIS A 16 -4.93 16.61 -8.44
CA HIS A 16 -3.79 16.80 -9.36
C HIS A 16 -3.79 15.85 -10.56
N GLY A 17 -4.61 14.80 -10.55
CA GLY A 17 -4.63 13.75 -11.59
C GLY A 17 -3.38 12.85 -11.59
N ILE A 18 -2.46 13.04 -10.64
CA ILE A 18 -1.21 12.30 -10.48
C ILE A 18 -1.01 11.90 -9.03
N TRP A 19 -0.33 10.79 -8.80
CA TRP A 19 0.01 10.32 -7.46
C TRP A 19 1.07 11.21 -6.81
N PRO A 20 1.00 11.47 -5.49
CA PRO A 20 2.01 12.26 -4.80
C PRO A 20 3.35 11.53 -4.80
N GLY A 21 4.42 12.24 -5.17
CA GLY A 21 5.77 11.66 -5.24
C GLY A 21 6.29 11.21 -3.88
N ASP A 22 5.95 11.94 -2.81
CA ASP A 22 6.45 11.69 -1.46
C ASP A 22 5.45 12.11 -0.36
N ASN A 23 5.84 11.92 0.91
CA ASN A 23 5.05 12.31 2.09
C ASN A 23 4.70 13.81 2.09
N SER A 24 5.66 14.68 1.70
CA SER A 24 5.46 16.12 1.75
C SER A 24 4.44 16.57 0.70
N SER A 25 4.53 16.00 -0.50
CA SER A 25 3.60 16.24 -1.61
C SER A 25 2.19 15.78 -1.23
N ALA A 26 2.08 14.62 -0.57
CA ALA A 26 0.81 14.14 -0.04
C ALA A 26 0.27 14.96 1.14
N GLY A 27 1.01 15.96 1.67
CA GLY A 27 0.57 16.76 2.82
C GLY A 27 0.58 15.99 4.15
N VAL A 28 1.40 14.94 4.27
CA VAL A 28 1.52 14.12 5.47
C VAL A 28 2.87 14.30 6.15
N ALA A 29 2.96 13.88 7.42
CA ALA A 29 4.21 13.96 8.17
C ALA A 29 5.35 13.20 7.47
N THR A 30 6.59 13.65 7.68
CA THR A 30 7.78 12.96 7.18
C THR A 30 7.82 11.52 7.69
N SER A 31 8.38 10.60 6.90
CA SER A 31 8.29 9.15 7.15
C SER A 31 8.69 8.74 8.57
N SER A 32 9.80 9.30 9.06
CA SER A 32 10.34 9.06 10.40
C SER A 32 9.46 9.60 11.53
N LYS A 33 8.43 10.40 11.27
CA LYS A 33 7.48 10.87 12.30
C LYS A 33 6.23 10.00 12.36
N ILE A 34 5.95 9.20 11.33
CA ILE A 34 4.80 8.28 11.30
C ILE A 34 5.24 6.93 11.87
N LYS A 35 5.24 6.82 13.20
CA LYS A 35 5.61 5.60 13.93
C LYS A 35 4.42 5.02 14.67
N GLY A 36 4.47 3.74 15.01
CA GLY A 36 3.50 3.08 15.85
C GLY A 36 4.13 1.99 16.71
N LYS A 37 3.32 1.29 17.49
CA LYS A 37 3.78 0.22 18.39
C LYS A 37 4.68 -0.82 17.70
N TYR A 38 4.40 -1.12 16.43
CA TYR A 38 5.12 -2.12 15.63
C TYR A 38 5.71 -1.56 14.33
N VAL A 39 5.46 -0.29 14.04
CA VAL A 39 5.81 0.37 12.77
C VAL A 39 6.92 1.38 13.04
N LYS A 40 8.03 1.22 12.34
CA LYS A 40 9.20 2.10 12.41
C LYS A 40 8.96 3.44 11.72
N GLU A 41 8.38 3.38 10.52
CA GLU A 41 8.16 4.52 9.63
C GLU A 41 7.13 4.16 8.56
N VAL A 42 6.51 5.19 7.97
CA VAL A 42 5.62 5.05 6.82
C VAL A 42 6.04 6.02 5.73
N THR A 43 6.37 5.48 4.56
CA THR A 43 6.83 6.26 3.41
C THR A 43 5.77 6.25 2.32
N VAL A 44 5.48 7.42 1.76
CA VAL A 44 4.73 7.56 0.50
C VAL A 44 5.75 7.69 -0.61
N ALA A 45 5.59 6.90 -1.67
CA ALA A 45 6.41 6.98 -2.88
C ALA A 45 5.51 6.78 -4.09
N ASN A 46 5.33 7.83 -4.90
CA ASN A 46 4.41 7.83 -6.06
C ASN A 46 3.02 7.29 -5.67
N GLY A 47 2.46 7.72 -4.53
CA GLY A 47 1.16 7.25 -4.03
C GLY A 47 1.11 5.81 -3.51
N VAL A 48 2.23 5.08 -3.49
CA VAL A 48 2.34 3.82 -2.73
C VAL A 48 2.75 4.15 -1.30
N VAL A 49 1.96 3.67 -0.33
CA VAL A 49 2.23 3.83 1.10
C VAL A 49 2.89 2.56 1.63
N THR A 50 4.16 2.64 2.02
CA THR A 50 4.93 1.50 2.52
C THR A 50 5.21 1.66 4.00
N ALA A 51 4.77 0.70 4.81
CA ALA A 51 5.06 0.64 6.23
C ALA A 51 6.24 -0.30 6.49
N THR A 52 7.25 0.18 7.21
CA THR A 52 8.39 -0.62 7.64
C THR A 52 8.19 -1.03 9.10
N MET A 53 8.29 -2.32 9.40
CA MET A 53 8.19 -2.86 10.74
C MET A 53 9.43 -2.54 11.58
N LEU A 54 9.27 -2.44 12.90
CA LEU A 54 10.39 -2.28 13.82
C LEU A 54 11.38 -3.44 13.72
N SER A 55 12.65 -3.19 14.06
CA SER A 55 13.69 -4.23 14.15
C SER A 55 13.74 -4.92 15.51
N SER A 56 12.99 -4.42 16.50
CA SER A 56 12.90 -4.96 17.86
C SER A 56 11.46 -4.87 18.37
N GLY A 57 11.10 -5.67 19.38
CA GLY A 57 9.74 -5.69 19.94
C GLY A 57 8.66 -6.26 19.00
N VAL A 58 9.07 -6.92 17.91
CA VAL A 58 8.20 -7.64 16.96
C VAL A 58 8.73 -9.06 16.73
N ASN A 59 7.87 -9.95 16.20
CA ASN A 59 8.27 -11.31 15.83
C ASN A 59 9.48 -11.28 14.88
N LYS A 60 10.48 -12.14 15.14
CA LYS A 60 11.70 -12.29 14.33
C LYS A 60 11.42 -12.43 12.83
N GLU A 61 10.34 -13.10 12.47
CA GLU A 61 9.95 -13.32 11.07
C GLU A 61 9.43 -12.05 10.37
N ILE A 62 9.17 -10.95 11.09
CA ILE A 62 8.68 -9.67 10.53
C ILE A 62 9.59 -8.47 10.84
N GLN A 63 10.73 -8.68 11.49
CA GLN A 63 11.64 -7.59 11.86
C GLN A 63 12.19 -6.86 10.63
N GLY A 64 12.03 -5.54 10.61
CA GLY A 64 12.48 -4.69 9.50
C GLY A 64 11.80 -4.97 8.16
N LYS A 65 10.75 -5.81 8.15
CA LYS A 65 10.01 -6.17 6.95
C LYS A 65 8.99 -5.09 6.58
N LYS A 66 8.47 -5.18 5.35
CA LYS A 66 7.61 -4.16 4.74
C LYS A 66 6.28 -4.75 4.27
N LEU A 67 5.25 -3.92 4.31
CA LEU A 67 4.00 -4.09 3.58
C LEU A 67 3.65 -2.78 2.87
N SER A 68 2.89 -2.87 1.78
CA SER A 68 2.46 -1.70 1.03
C SER A 68 0.95 -1.63 0.91
N LEU A 69 0.46 -0.41 0.84
CA LEU A 69 -0.88 -0.06 0.41
C LEU A 69 -0.76 0.78 -0.85
N TRP A 70 -1.54 0.46 -1.86
CA TRP A 70 -1.56 1.21 -3.11
C TRP A 70 -2.98 1.33 -3.60
N ALA A 71 -3.26 2.37 -4.37
CA ALA A 71 -4.56 2.56 -4.99
C ALA A 71 -4.45 2.53 -6.51
N LYS A 72 -5.52 2.10 -7.19
CA LYS A 72 -5.68 2.20 -8.63
C LYS A 72 -6.95 3.00 -8.92
N ARG A 73 -6.97 3.78 -9.98
CA ARG A 73 -8.18 4.51 -10.40
C ARG A 73 -9.31 3.53 -10.75
N GLN A 74 -10.53 3.92 -10.40
CA GLN A 74 -11.78 3.26 -10.81
C GLN A 74 -12.88 4.32 -10.94
N ASP A 75 -13.27 4.66 -12.17
CA ASP A 75 -14.46 5.48 -12.51
C ASP A 75 -14.71 6.70 -11.62
N GLY A 76 -13.72 7.60 -11.54
CA GLY A 76 -13.82 8.84 -10.75
C GLY A 76 -13.52 8.67 -9.26
N SER A 77 -13.21 7.45 -8.83
CA SER A 77 -12.73 7.09 -7.49
C SER A 77 -11.41 6.33 -7.56
N VAL A 78 -10.90 5.90 -6.40
CA VAL A 78 -9.73 5.02 -6.32
C VAL A 78 -10.05 3.80 -5.45
N LYS A 79 -9.58 2.64 -5.87
CA LYS A 79 -9.67 1.40 -5.10
C LYS A 79 -8.32 1.10 -4.44
N TRP A 80 -8.33 0.93 -3.13
CA TRP A 80 -7.14 0.59 -2.35
C TRP A 80 -6.94 -0.91 -2.24
N PHE A 81 -5.68 -1.31 -2.27
CA PHE A 81 -5.18 -2.66 -2.08
C PHE A 81 -4.14 -2.65 -0.95
N CYS A 82 -3.93 -3.81 -0.34
CA CYS A 82 -2.97 -3.99 0.74
C CYS A 82 -2.29 -5.35 0.61
N GLY A 83 -0.97 -5.38 0.71
CA GLY A 83 -0.24 -6.62 0.52
C GLY A 83 1.25 -6.50 0.75
N GLN A 84 1.97 -7.41 0.12
CA GLN A 84 3.43 -7.38 0.07
C GLN A 84 3.93 -6.07 -0.58
N PRO A 85 5.20 -5.71 -0.38
CA PRO A 85 5.75 -4.48 -0.91
C PRO A 85 5.55 -4.36 -2.43
N VAL A 86 5.21 -3.16 -2.87
CA VAL A 86 5.10 -2.82 -4.29
C VAL A 86 5.78 -1.49 -4.56
N THR A 87 6.15 -1.28 -5.82
CA THR A 87 6.61 0.01 -6.33
C THR A 87 5.77 0.45 -7.50
N ARG A 88 5.61 1.77 -7.63
CA ARG A 88 5.04 2.41 -8.81
C ARG A 88 6.14 3.13 -9.55
N ASP A 89 6.16 2.97 -10.87
CA ASP A 89 7.11 3.66 -11.75
C ASP A 89 7.05 5.18 -11.51
N ALA A 90 8.16 5.87 -11.79
CA ALA A 90 8.30 7.32 -11.56
C ALA A 90 7.30 8.17 -12.37
N ASN A 91 6.59 7.58 -13.34
CA ASN A 91 5.46 8.23 -13.97
C ASN A 91 4.28 8.27 -12.99
N ALA A 92 4.11 9.42 -12.33
CA ALA A 92 3.07 9.66 -11.34
C ALA A 92 1.63 9.50 -11.86
N SER A 93 1.42 9.33 -13.17
CA SER A 93 0.11 9.02 -13.77
C SER A 93 -0.19 7.52 -13.86
N ALA A 94 0.79 6.65 -13.60
CA ALA A 94 0.62 5.21 -13.77
C ALA A 94 -0.20 4.59 -12.63
N ASP A 95 -1.26 3.85 -12.95
CA ASP A 95 -2.00 3.07 -11.94
C ASP A 95 -1.31 1.75 -11.60
N ALA A 96 -0.55 1.20 -12.55
CA ALA A 96 0.12 -0.08 -12.39
C ALA A 96 1.21 -0.02 -11.31
N VAL A 97 1.35 -1.13 -10.59
CA VAL A 97 2.41 -1.34 -9.60
C VAL A 97 3.12 -2.65 -9.89
N LYS A 98 4.39 -2.75 -9.51
CA LYS A 98 5.20 -3.97 -9.61
C LYS A 98 5.50 -4.48 -8.20
N ALA A 99 5.63 -5.79 -8.05
CA ALA A 99 6.03 -6.37 -6.77
C ALA A 99 7.46 -5.92 -6.42
N ASP A 100 7.66 -5.50 -5.18
CA ASP A 100 8.97 -5.31 -4.58
C ASP A 100 9.27 -6.51 -3.69
N THR A 101 10.38 -7.17 -3.98
CA THR A 101 10.78 -8.40 -3.29
C THR A 101 11.65 -8.14 -2.07
N ASP A 102 12.11 -6.89 -1.87
CA ASP A 102 12.92 -6.51 -0.72
C ASP A 102 12.11 -6.55 0.58
N LYS A 103 12.62 -7.32 1.55
CA LYS A 103 12.11 -7.36 2.93
C LYS A 103 10.60 -7.59 3.03
N LYS A 104 10.01 -8.35 2.13
CA LYS A 104 8.58 -8.66 2.14
C LYS A 104 8.16 -9.47 3.36
N ILE A 105 7.07 -9.07 4.00
CA ILE A 105 6.39 -9.90 5.01
C ILE A 105 5.85 -11.16 4.33
N ASP A 106 6.01 -12.32 4.98
CA ASP A 106 5.41 -13.56 4.50
C ASP A 106 3.88 -13.47 4.62
N THR A 107 3.15 -13.98 3.63
CA THR A 107 1.69 -13.84 3.58
C THR A 107 1.00 -14.47 4.79
N LYS A 108 1.61 -15.46 5.45
CA LYS A 108 1.07 -16.04 6.69
C LYS A 108 0.98 -15.03 7.84
N HIS A 109 1.83 -13.99 7.82
CA HIS A 109 1.84 -12.92 8.82
C HIS A 109 0.99 -11.70 8.43
N LEU A 110 0.48 -11.67 7.19
CA LEU A 110 -0.44 -10.62 6.76
C LEU A 110 -1.87 -10.98 7.16
N PRO A 111 -2.67 -10.02 7.65
CA PRO A 111 -4.11 -10.17 7.80
C PRO A 111 -4.76 -10.60 6.48
N SER A 112 -5.88 -11.32 6.51
CA SER A 112 -6.59 -11.78 5.30
C SER A 112 -6.97 -10.62 4.37
N THR A 113 -7.27 -9.45 4.93
CA THR A 113 -7.61 -8.21 4.22
C THR A 113 -6.41 -7.47 3.63
N CYS A 114 -5.19 -7.97 3.81
CA CYS A 114 -3.95 -7.38 3.32
C CYS A 114 -3.07 -8.42 2.61
N ARG A 115 -3.68 -9.21 1.73
CA ARG A 115 -3.01 -10.26 0.93
C ARG A 115 -3.22 -10.06 -0.58
N ASP A 116 -3.48 -8.82 -1.00
CA ASP A 116 -3.64 -8.52 -2.41
C ASP A 116 -2.32 -8.74 -3.17
N ALA A 117 -2.42 -9.35 -4.35
CA ALA A 117 -1.29 -9.42 -5.28
C ALA A 117 -1.10 -8.04 -5.96
N SER A 118 0.13 -7.69 -6.35
CA SER A 118 0.40 -6.45 -7.10
C SER A 118 -0.40 -6.35 -8.42
N SER A 119 -0.72 -7.51 -9.01
CA SER A 119 -1.56 -7.66 -10.19
C SER A 119 -3.07 -7.54 -9.92
N ALA A 120 -3.51 -7.44 -8.67
CA ALA A 120 -4.92 -7.32 -8.33
C ALA A 120 -5.55 -6.11 -9.04
N VAL A 121 -6.71 -6.32 -9.64
CA VAL A 121 -7.38 -5.34 -10.51
C VAL A 121 -8.66 -4.82 -9.87
N CYS A 122 -9.12 -3.66 -10.31
CA CYS A 122 -10.45 -3.14 -10.00
C CYS A 122 -11.51 -3.99 -10.72
N ILE A 123 -11.85 -5.14 -10.15
CA ILE A 123 -13.01 -5.91 -10.60
C ILE A 123 -14.28 -5.26 -10.02
N GLU A 124 -15.17 -4.82 -10.91
CA GLU A 124 -16.50 -4.29 -10.59
C GLU A 124 -17.46 -5.39 -10.11
N THR A 125 -17.13 -6.64 -10.41
CA THR A 125 -17.91 -7.82 -10.04
C THR A 125 -17.02 -8.75 -9.20
N PRO A 126 -17.46 -9.23 -8.03
CA PRO A 126 -16.69 -10.24 -7.30
C PRO A 126 -16.40 -11.41 -8.25
N PRO A 127 -15.17 -11.95 -8.26
CA PRO A 127 -14.88 -13.06 -9.14
C PRO A 127 -15.75 -14.22 -8.68
N THR A 128 -16.61 -14.73 -9.56
CA THR A 128 -17.48 -15.91 -9.34
C THR A 128 -16.68 -17.21 -9.18
N ALA A 129 -15.39 -17.13 -8.85
CA ALA A 129 -14.47 -18.25 -8.78
C ALA A 129 -14.33 -18.83 -7.36
N PHE A 130 -15.44 -19.03 -6.64
CA PHE A 130 -15.48 -19.90 -5.43
C PHE A 130 -16.87 -20.53 -5.20
N TYR A 131 -17.56 -20.96 -6.27
CA TYR A 131 -18.62 -21.97 -6.17
C TYR A 131 -18.37 -23.08 -7.21
N LYS A 132 -17.34 -23.88 -6.96
CA LYS A 132 -17.30 -25.28 -7.40
C LYS A 132 -16.96 -26.12 -6.18
N ASN A 133 -17.98 -26.33 -5.35
CA ASN A 133 -18.06 -27.50 -4.49
C ASN A 133 -19.43 -28.15 -4.73
N THR A 134 -19.54 -28.88 -5.83
CA THR A 134 -20.43 -30.02 -6.00
C THR A 134 -19.83 -30.93 -7.06
#